data_AF-A0A7X9A6G6-F1
#
_entry.id   AF-A0A7X9A6G6-F1
#
_cell.length_a   1.000
_cell.length_b   1.000
_cell.length_c   1.000
_cell.angle_alpha   90.00
_cell.angle_beta   90.00
_cell.angle_gamma   90.00
#
_symmetry.space_group_name_H-M   'P 1'
#
loop_
_entity.id
_entity.type
_entity.pdbx_description
1 polymer ?
#
loop_
_entity_poly.entity_id
_entity_poly.type
_entity_poly.pdbx_seq_one_letter_code
_entity_poly.pdbx_strand_id
1 'polypeptide(L)'
;MDTQLTLTTKTGVQKIGKRVSPELPKVKDANVNLRDRLNDILSDEKHLLVNYQIAINEIINDDLRNVLINNRDRVQGMHTGFFNELFNLGEYQADVATNPQIRDAFDVFSGYKTQLPNKQ
;
A
#
# COMPACT_ATOMS: atom_id res chain seq x y z
N MET A 1 9.85 -0.22 4.63
CA MET A 1 10.07 0.32 3.27
C MET A 1 11.03 1.47 3.36
N ASP A 2 12.12 1.47 2.58
CA ASP A 2 13.00 2.64 2.49
C ASP A 2 12.50 3.55 1.36
N THR A 3 11.71 4.57 1.73
CA THR A 3 11.10 5.52 0.79
C THR A 3 12.06 6.61 0.31
N GLN A 4 13.30 6.64 0.81
CA GLN A 4 14.34 7.55 0.33
C GLN A 4 15.06 7.01 -0.91
N LEU A 5 14.91 5.71 -1.20
CA LEU A 5 15.44 5.10 -2.41
C LEU A 5 14.61 5.54 -3.61
N THR A 6 15.27 6.26 -4.52
CA THR A 6 14.68 6.67 -5.79
C THR A 6 15.47 6.10 -6.97
N LEU A 7 14.77 5.91 -8.08
CA LEU A 7 15.36 5.54 -9.36
C LEU A 7 14.76 6.40 -10.48
N THR A 8 15.62 6.76 -11.43
CA THR A 8 15.19 7.41 -12.67
C THR A 8 14.95 6.35 -13.73
N THR A 9 13.74 6.30 -14.25
CA THR A 9 13.36 5.41 -15.35
C THR A 9 14.01 5.84 -16.68
N LYS A 10 13.96 4.97 -17.69
CA LYS A 10 14.48 5.28 -19.03
C LYS A 10 13.83 6.52 -19.68
N THR A 11 12.61 6.84 -19.27
CA THR A 11 11.84 8.01 -19.73
C THR A 11 12.10 9.27 -18.90
N GLY A 12 13.00 9.21 -17.90
CA GLY A 12 13.35 10.35 -17.05
C GLY A 12 12.46 10.55 -15.82
N VAL A 13 11.42 9.74 -15.62
CA VAL A 13 10.54 9.82 -14.45
C VAL A 13 11.27 9.31 -13.21
N GLN A 14 11.32 10.10 -12.14
CA GLN A 14 11.80 9.67 -10.84
C GLN A 14 10.71 8.90 -10.09
N LYS A 15 11.06 7.74 -9.56
CA LYS A 15 10.18 6.90 -8.76
C LYS A 15 10.83 6.57 -7.42
N ILE A 16 10.05 6.54 -6.36
CA ILE A 16 10.38 5.88 -5.10
C ILE A 16 10.30 4.37 -5.36
N GLY A 17 11.38 3.63 -5.07
CA GLY A 17 11.42 2.20 -5.32
C GLY A 17 12.81 1.66 -5.59
N LYS A 18 12.87 0.37 -5.91
CA LYS A 18 14.09 -0.33 -6.34
C LYS A 18 13.94 -0.85 -7.76
N ARG A 19 15.07 -1.12 -8.42
CA ARG A 19 15.06 -1.85 -9.69
C ARG A 19 14.52 -3.26 -9.47
N VAL A 20 13.78 -3.77 -10.44
CA VAL A 20 13.21 -5.12 -10.39
C VAL A 20 14.32 -6.15 -10.15
N SER A 21 14.13 -6.99 -9.13
CA SER A 21 15.06 -8.03 -8.71
C SER A 21 15.25 -9.07 -9.81
N PRO A 22 16.48 -9.62 -10.01
CA PRO A 22 16.70 -10.73 -10.92
C PRO A 22 16.04 -12.04 -10.47
N GLU A 23 15.57 -12.12 -9.21
CA GLU A 23 14.82 -13.24 -8.67
C GLU A 23 13.40 -13.36 -9.29
N LEU A 24 12.91 -12.27 -9.89
CA LEU A 24 11.63 -12.26 -10.58
C LEU A 24 11.82 -12.55 -12.08
N PRO A 25 10.91 -13.33 -12.69
CA PRO A 25 10.99 -13.62 -14.11
C PRO A 25 10.86 -12.32 -14.91
N LYS A 26 11.75 -12.15 -15.90
CA LYS A 26 11.76 -10.99 -16.81
C LYS A 26 10.51 -10.93 -17.70
N VAL A 27 9.94 -12.08 -18.02
CA VAL A 27 8.72 -12.24 -18.84
C VAL A 27 7.76 -13.12 -18.06
N LYS A 28 6.50 -12.68 -17.93
CA LYS A 28 5.45 -13.49 -17.28
C LYS A 28 5.18 -14.74 -18.12
N ASP A 29 5.22 -15.90 -17.47
CA ASP A 29 4.83 -17.18 -18.04
C ASP A 29 3.53 -17.70 -17.40
N ALA A 30 3.14 -18.92 -17.73
CA ALA A 30 1.96 -19.57 -17.14
C ALA A 30 2.19 -20.10 -15.72
N ASN A 31 3.42 -20.03 -15.20
CA ASN A 31 3.76 -20.58 -13.89
C ASN A 31 3.47 -19.55 -12.80
N VAL A 32 3.07 -20.04 -11.63
CA VAL A 32 2.89 -19.21 -10.44
C VAL A 32 4.26 -18.88 -9.83
N ASN A 33 4.79 -17.71 -10.18
CA ASN A 33 6.08 -17.22 -9.72
C ASN A 33 5.98 -16.49 -8.38
N LEU A 34 7.11 -16.07 -7.82
CA LEU A 34 7.19 -15.41 -6.52
C LEU A 34 6.32 -14.14 -6.45
N ARG A 35 6.31 -13.33 -7.50
CA ARG A 35 5.48 -12.11 -7.57
C ARG A 35 4.00 -12.47 -7.49
N ASP A 36 3.54 -13.48 -8.23
CA ASP A 36 2.14 -13.89 -8.19
C ASP A 36 1.76 -14.38 -6.78
N ARG A 37 2.60 -15.22 -6.14
CA ARG A 37 2.37 -15.71 -4.77
C ARG A 37 2.27 -14.58 -3.74
N LEU A 38 3.19 -13.62 -3.80
CA LEU A 38 3.18 -12.47 -2.88
C LEU A 38 1.95 -11.59 -3.07
N ASN A 39 1.50 -11.40 -4.32
CA ASN A 39 0.28 -10.63 -4.60
C ASN A 39 -0.98 -11.38 -4.15
N ASP A 40 -1.04 -12.70 -4.33
CA ASP A 40 -2.15 -13.52 -3.84
C ASP A 40 -2.26 -13.44 -2.31
N ILE A 41 -1.13 -13.58 -1.60
CA ILE A 41 -1.08 -13.43 -0.13
C ILE A 41 -1.55 -12.04 0.30
N LEU A 42 -1.05 -10.97 -0.35
CA LEU A 42 -1.49 -9.61 -0.02
C LEU A 42 -2.98 -9.39 -0.28
N SER A 43 -3.55 -10.03 -1.31
CA SER A 43 -4.99 -9.96 -1.57
C SER A 43 -5.78 -10.63 -0.46
N ASP A 44 -5.37 -11.83 -0.04
CA ASP A 44 -5.99 -12.55 1.06
C ASP A 44 -5.91 -11.76 2.38
N GLU A 45 -4.74 -11.20 2.71
CA GLU A 45 -4.57 -10.39 3.91
C GLU A 45 -5.45 -9.14 3.91
N LYS A 46 -5.67 -8.48 2.75
CA LYS A 46 -6.62 -7.37 2.64
C LYS A 46 -8.05 -7.84 2.93
N HIS A 47 -8.45 -8.99 2.41
CA HIS A 47 -9.75 -9.57 2.71
C HIS A 47 -9.90 -9.87 4.20
N LEU A 48 -8.88 -10.47 4.82
CA LEU A 48 -8.87 -10.74 6.26
C LEU A 48 -8.96 -9.45 7.08
N LEU A 49 -8.21 -8.41 6.73
CA LEU A 49 -8.25 -7.12 7.43
C LEU A 49 -9.65 -6.48 7.40
N VAL A 50 -10.32 -6.52 6.25
CA VAL A 50 -11.71 -6.04 6.12
C VAL A 50 -12.65 -6.87 6.99
N ASN A 51 -12.57 -8.20 6.90
CA ASN A 51 -13.44 -9.10 7.65
C ASN A 51 -13.25 -8.96 9.17
N TYR A 52 -12.00 -8.86 9.63
CA TYR A 52 -11.70 -8.61 11.04
C TYR A 52 -12.28 -7.27 11.49
N GLN A 53 -12.18 -6.21 10.68
CA GLN A 53 -12.73 -4.92 11.05
C GLN A 53 -14.26 -4.97 11.20
N ILE A 54 -14.95 -5.65 10.29
CA ILE A 54 -16.40 -5.88 10.39
C ILE A 54 -16.72 -6.62 11.70
N ALA A 55 -16.04 -7.74 11.97
CA ALA A 55 -16.26 -8.52 13.18
C ALA A 55 -15.97 -7.73 14.48
N ILE A 56 -14.90 -6.93 14.51
CA ILE A 56 -14.55 -6.06 15.64
C ILE A 56 -15.66 -5.03 15.90
N ASN A 57 -16.31 -4.51 14.86
CA ASN A 57 -17.40 -3.54 15.01
C ASN A 57 -18.69 -4.18 15.53
N GLU A 58 -18.94 -5.45 15.19
CA GLU A 58 -20.23 -6.13 15.47
C GLU A 58 -20.22 -6.99 16.74
N ILE A 59 -19.07 -7.44 17.22
CA ILE A 59 -18.98 -8.29 18.41
C ILE A 59 -19.45 -7.50 19.66
N ILE A 60 -20.12 -8.18 20.61
CA ILE A 60 -20.61 -7.57 21.86
C ILE A 60 -19.77 -7.91 23.09
N ASN A 61 -18.96 -8.98 23.01
CA ASN A 61 -18.11 -9.43 24.11
C ASN A 61 -16.72 -8.80 24.01
N ASP A 62 -16.29 -8.09 25.05
CA ASP A 62 -15.05 -7.32 25.01
C ASP A 62 -13.79 -8.18 25.02
N ASP A 63 -13.79 -9.31 25.72
CA ASP A 63 -12.65 -10.25 25.70
C ASP A 63 -12.43 -10.80 24.28
N LEU A 64 -13.51 -11.21 23.62
CA LEU A 64 -13.49 -11.68 22.24
C LEU A 64 -13.11 -10.55 21.28
N ARG A 65 -13.60 -9.32 21.50
CA ARG A 65 -13.19 -8.14 20.72
C ARG A 65 -11.68 -7.95 20.79
N ASN A 66 -11.10 -8.04 21.98
CA ASN A 66 -9.65 -7.90 22.18
C ASN A 66 -8.87 -9.01 21.46
N VAL A 67 -9.36 -10.24 21.45
CA VAL A 67 -8.76 -11.33 20.66
C VAL A 67 -8.78 -11.01 19.17
N LEU A 68 -9.90 -10.50 18.64
CA LEU A 68 -10.02 -10.14 17.23
C LEU A 68 -9.10 -8.98 16.85
N ILE A 69 -8.98 -7.95 17.69
CA ILE A 69 -8.05 -6.83 17.50
C ILE A 69 -6.61 -7.35 17.41
N ASN A 70 -6.20 -8.19 18.37
CA ASN A 70 -4.86 -8.77 18.37
C ASN A 70 -4.58 -9.60 17.11
N ASN A 71 -5.55 -10.39 16.64
CA ASN A 71 -5.40 -11.16 15.41
C ASN A 71 -5.31 -10.26 14.17
N ARG A 72 -6.16 -9.23 14.09
CA ARG A 72 -6.15 -8.24 13.03
C ARG A 72 -4.80 -7.52 12.93
N ASP A 73 -4.21 -7.17 14.06
CA ASP A 73 -2.91 -6.49 14.10
C ASP A 73 -1.76 -7.40 13.66
N ARG A 74 -1.84 -8.70 13.96
CA ARG A 74 -0.89 -9.69 13.41
C ARG A 74 -1.01 -9.78 11.89
N VAL A 75 -2.22 -9.85 11.34
CA VAL A 75 -2.45 -9.84 9.88
C VAL A 75 -1.93 -8.53 9.27
N GLN A 76 -2.16 -7.38 9.91
CA GLN A 76 -1.63 -6.09 9.46
C GLN A 76 -0.09 -6.09 9.41
N GLY A 77 0.54 -6.71 10.40
CA GLY A 77 1.99 -6.88 10.46
C GLY A 77 2.50 -7.73 9.30
N MET A 78 1.87 -8.88 9.04
CA MET A 78 2.21 -9.76 7.92
C MET A 78 2.04 -9.06 6.57
N HIS A 79 0.91 -8.39 6.35
CA HIS A 79 0.65 -7.59 5.15
C HIS A 79 1.72 -6.52 4.92
N THR A 80 2.08 -5.79 5.97
CA THR A 80 3.15 -4.80 5.88
C THR A 80 4.49 -5.45 5.52
N GLY A 81 4.76 -6.65 6.04
CA GLY A 81 5.93 -7.47 5.70
C GLY A 81 5.98 -7.84 4.22
N PHE A 82 4.93 -8.45 3.69
CA PHE A 82 4.87 -8.83 2.26
C PHE A 82 4.88 -7.62 1.33
N PHE A 83 4.23 -6.53 1.72
CA PHE A 83 4.25 -5.28 0.96
C PHE A 83 5.67 -4.67 0.91
N ASN A 84 6.40 -4.71 2.02
CA ASN A 84 7.81 -4.31 2.07
C ASN A 84 8.68 -5.22 1.18
N GLU A 85 8.37 -6.51 1.12
CA GLU A 85 9.14 -7.44 0.30
C GLU A 85 8.93 -7.19 -1.19
N LEU A 86 7.70 -6.97 -1.64
CA LEU A 86 7.44 -6.55 -3.03
C LEU A 86 8.11 -5.23 -3.38
N PHE A 87 8.18 -4.28 -2.44
CA PHE A 87 8.99 -3.06 -2.63
C PHE A 87 10.49 -3.39 -2.79
N ASN A 88 11.03 -4.28 -1.96
CA ASN A 88 12.43 -4.70 -2.04
C ASN A 88 12.75 -5.42 -3.35
N LEU A 89 11.80 -6.19 -3.88
CA LEU A 89 11.88 -6.84 -5.18
C LEU A 89 11.69 -5.87 -6.36
N GLY A 90 11.35 -4.60 -6.10
CA GLY A 90 11.18 -3.56 -7.11
C GLY A 90 9.81 -3.56 -7.81
N GLU A 91 8.83 -4.29 -7.27
CA GLU A 91 7.47 -4.42 -7.83
C GLU A 91 6.56 -3.27 -7.43
N TYR A 92 6.71 -2.76 -6.21
CA TYR A 92 6.03 -1.56 -5.76
C TYR A 92 6.93 -0.35 -5.94
N GLN A 93 6.48 0.57 -6.78
CA GLN A 93 7.10 1.87 -7.02
C GLN A 93 6.02 2.95 -7.02
N ALA A 94 6.38 4.16 -6.58
CA ALA A 94 5.50 5.33 -6.65
C ALA A 94 6.22 6.46 -7.38
N ASP A 95 5.52 7.19 -8.23
CA ASP A 95 6.10 8.37 -8.88
C ASP A 95 6.38 9.45 -7.83
N VAL A 96 7.56 10.08 -7.92
CA VAL A 96 7.87 11.24 -7.10
C VAL A 96 7.08 12.42 -7.67
N ALA A 97 6.14 12.93 -6.87
CA ALA A 97 5.35 14.10 -7.28
C ALA A 97 6.27 15.31 -7.52
N THR A 98 6.08 15.96 -8.65
CA THR A 98 6.79 17.20 -8.99
C THR A 98 6.20 18.39 -8.23
N ASN A 99 6.99 19.45 -8.03
CA ASN A 99 6.51 20.67 -7.38
C ASN A 99 5.24 21.27 -8.04
N PRO A 100 5.11 21.31 -9.39
CA PRO A 100 3.85 21.71 -10.02
C PRO A 100 2.67 20.82 -9.65
N GLN A 101 2.82 19.49 -9.68
CA GLN A 101 1.74 18.57 -9.28
C GLN A 101 1.31 18.75 -7.82
N ILE A 102 2.27 19.03 -6.93
CA ILE A 102 1.97 19.32 -5.52
C ILE A 102 1.18 20.62 -5.40
N ARG A 103 1.54 21.67 -6.16
CA ARG A 103 0.80 22.94 -6.19
C ARG A 103 -0.61 22.77 -6.76
N ASP A 104 -0.75 22.06 -7.87
CA ASP A 104 -2.06 21.80 -8.49
C ASP A 104 -2.99 21.08 -7.51
N ALA A 105 -2.49 20.05 -6.82
CA ALA A 105 -3.26 19.35 -5.79
C ALA A 105 -3.64 20.29 -4.63
N PHE A 106 -2.69 21.09 -4.15
CA PHE A 106 -2.94 22.07 -3.10
C PHE A 106 -4.03 23.08 -3.48
N ASP A 107 -4.03 23.59 -4.71
CA ASP A 107 -5.02 24.56 -5.21
C ASP A 107 -6.42 23.95 -5.27
N VAL A 108 -6.54 22.71 -5.79
CA VAL A 108 -7.81 21.97 -5.83
C VAL A 108 -8.40 21.81 -4.42
N PHE A 109 -7.60 21.31 -3.47
CA PHE A 109 -8.07 21.08 -2.11
C PHE A 109 -8.28 22.39 -1.32
N SER A 110 -7.51 23.44 -1.60
CA SER A 110 -7.73 24.77 -1.03
C SER A 110 -9.05 25.37 -1.52
N GLY A 111 -9.42 25.12 -2.78
CA GLY A 111 -10.71 25.52 -3.34
C GLY A 111 -11.90 24.92 -2.59
N TYR A 112 -11.78 23.71 -2.02
CA TYR A 112 -12.85 23.09 -1.23
C TYR A 112 -13.15 23.84 0.07
N LYS A 113 -12.28 24.73 0.55
CA LYS A 113 -12.60 25.60 1.70
C LYS A 113 -13.83 26.47 1.45
N THR A 114 -14.16 26.77 0.18
CA THR A 114 -15.39 27.49 -0.19
C THR A 114 -16.68 26.73 0.13
N GLN A 115 -16.60 25.40 0.28
CA GLN A 115 -17.72 24.54 0.65
C GLN A 115 -17.94 24.50 2.16
N LEU A 116 -17.05 25.09 2.97
CA LEU A 116 -17.20 25.10 4.42
C LEU A 116 -18.39 26.00 4.82
N PRO A 117 -19.28 25.55 5.74
CA PRO A 117 -20.48 26.29 6.11
C PRO A 117 -20.19 27.67 6.72
N ASN A 118 -19.08 27.78 7.44
CA ASN A 118 -18.61 29.03 8.03
C ASN A 118 -17.38 29.49 7.27
N LYS A 119 -17.49 30.63 6.59
CA LYS A 119 -16.33 31.33 6.04
C LYS A 119 -15.53 31.87 7.23
N GLN A 120 -14.33 31.34 7.45
CA GLN A 120 -13.34 31.97 8.34
C GLN A 120 -12.77 33.21 7.66
#